data_AF-A0A401U165-F1
#
_entry.id   AF-A0A401U165-F1
#
_cell.length_a   1.000
_cell.length_b   1.000
_cell.length_c   1.000
_cell.angle_alpha   90.00
_cell.angle_beta   90.00
_cell.angle_gamma   90.00
#
_symmetry.space_group_name_H-M   'P 1'
#
loop_
_entity.id
_entity.type
_entity.pdbx_description
1 polymer ?
#
loop_
_entity_poly.entity_id
_entity_poly.type
_entity_poly.pdbx_seq_one_letter_code
_entity_poly.pdbx_strand_id
1 'polypeptide(L)'
;MPDILKARAARRSVRIWCAAGSTGQEPYSLAMCLKEMGAALAGWRVEIVATDLSQEVLEKSKAGIYSQFEVQRGLPIQLLVKYFKQSGEFWQVSPELRAMVQHRQLNLLHDFSQLGTFDVIFCRNVLIYFDQDTKINIFNRLARLMEADGFLVLGAAETVVGLTDTFKPLPERRGLYRPSGVRAPLAMP
;
A
#
# COMPACT_ATOMS: atom_id res chain seq x y z
N MET A 1 7.62 10.32 0.24
CA MET A 1 6.91 11.10 1.27
C MET A 1 7.13 12.61 1.16
N PRO A 2 8.35 13.16 1.11
CA PRO A 2 8.53 14.63 1.05
C PRO A 2 7.73 15.31 -0.07
N ASP A 3 7.78 14.76 -1.29
CA ASP A 3 7.01 15.26 -2.43
C ASP A 3 5.50 15.27 -2.17
N ILE A 4 4.96 14.18 -1.61
CA ILE A 4 3.53 14.05 -1.27
C ILE A 4 3.15 15.05 -0.17
N LEU A 5 3.96 15.19 0.88
CA LEU A 5 3.67 16.17 1.95
C LEU A 5 3.70 17.60 1.42
N LYS A 6 4.62 17.93 0.52
CA LYS A 6 4.64 19.24 -0.14
C LYS A 6 3.38 19.45 -0.98
N ALA A 7 3.00 18.48 -1.80
CA ALA A 7 1.84 18.57 -2.68
C ALA A 7 0.50 18.60 -1.93
N ARG A 8 0.44 18.02 -0.73
CA ARG A 8 -0.77 17.95 0.12
C ARG A 8 -0.79 18.92 1.28
N ALA A 9 0.15 19.87 1.33
CA ALA A 9 0.29 20.80 2.47
C ALA A 9 -1.00 21.55 2.81
N ALA A 10 -1.84 21.87 1.82
CA ALA A 10 -3.12 22.54 2.03
C ALA A 10 -4.15 21.65 2.76
N ARG A 11 -4.26 20.37 2.40
CA ARG A 11 -5.24 19.43 3.01
C ARG A 11 -4.71 18.64 4.19
N ARG A 12 -3.38 18.61 4.39
CA ARG A 12 -2.66 17.88 5.44
C ARG A 12 -3.16 16.45 5.62
N SER A 13 -3.44 15.77 4.51
CA SER A 13 -3.93 14.41 4.51
C SER A 13 -3.23 13.59 3.44
N VAL A 14 -2.95 12.33 3.76
CA VAL A 14 -2.35 11.35 2.86
C VAL A 14 -3.13 10.05 2.95
N ARG A 15 -3.51 9.49 1.81
CA ARG A 15 -4.14 8.17 1.71
C ARG A 15 -3.22 7.21 0.97
N ILE A 16 -2.95 6.06 1.60
CA ILE A 16 -2.10 5.00 1.06
C ILE A 16 -2.94 3.75 0.93
N TRP A 17 -2.82 3.04 -0.19
CA TRP A 17 -3.46 1.74 -0.40
C TRP A 17 -2.42 0.64 -0.55
N CYS A 18 -2.51 -0.41 0.28
CA CYS A 18 -1.85 -1.70 0.07
C CYS A 18 -2.82 -2.67 -0.60
N ALA A 19 -2.71 -2.80 -1.93
CA ALA A 19 -3.43 -3.77 -2.72
C ALA A 19 -2.77 -5.16 -2.58
N ALA A 20 -3.54 -6.13 -2.08
CA ALA A 20 -3.06 -7.45 -1.63
C ALA A 20 -2.14 -7.35 -0.40
N GLY A 21 -2.63 -6.70 0.66
CA GLY A 21 -1.91 -6.49 1.92
C GLY A 21 -1.66 -7.77 2.74
N SER A 22 -2.26 -8.91 2.35
CA SER A 22 -2.07 -10.23 2.92
C SER A 22 -2.18 -10.23 4.46
N THR A 23 -1.26 -10.89 5.16
CA THR A 23 -1.24 -10.99 6.63
C THR A 23 -0.74 -9.71 7.32
N GLY A 24 -0.63 -8.58 6.63
CA GLY A 24 -0.45 -7.25 7.24
C GLY A 24 0.96 -6.72 7.40
N GLN A 25 1.99 -7.48 7.02
CA GLN A 25 3.38 -7.05 7.20
C GLN A 25 3.67 -5.75 6.44
N GLU A 26 3.17 -5.59 5.21
CA GLU A 26 3.36 -4.37 4.42
C GLU A 26 2.65 -3.15 5.04
N PRO A 27 1.33 -3.15 5.30
CA PRO A 27 0.66 -1.99 5.88
C PRO A 27 1.21 -1.62 7.27
N TYR A 28 1.63 -2.59 8.10
CA TYR A 28 2.27 -2.26 9.39
C TYR A 28 3.69 -1.74 9.26
N SER A 29 4.45 -2.21 8.27
CA SER A 29 5.76 -1.61 7.96
C SER A 29 5.60 -0.14 7.55
N LEU A 30 4.58 0.16 6.73
CA LEU A 30 4.27 1.54 6.36
C LEU A 30 3.82 2.36 7.56
N ALA A 31 2.95 1.82 8.42
CA ALA A 31 2.50 2.48 9.63
C ALA A 31 3.67 2.83 10.56
N MET A 32 4.62 1.90 10.75
CA MET A 32 5.86 2.14 11.51
C MET A 32 6.70 3.24 10.86
N CYS A 33 6.98 3.14 9.56
CA CYS A 33 7.74 4.16 8.83
C CYS A 33 7.12 5.56 8.94
N LEU A 34 5.80 5.66 8.86
CA LEU A 34 5.07 6.92 9.02
C LEU A 34 5.18 7.42 10.46
N LYS A 35 5.03 6.58 11.48
CA LYS A 35 5.20 7.00 12.87
C LYS A 35 6.62 7.50 13.16
N GLU A 36 7.64 6.88 12.58
CA GLU A 36 9.03 7.33 12.73
C GLU A 36 9.30 8.71 12.10
N MET A 37 8.44 9.19 11.19
CA MET A 37 8.56 10.57 10.67
C MET A 37 8.25 11.65 11.72
N GLY A 38 7.64 11.29 12.86
CA GLY A 38 7.46 12.16 14.01
C GLY A 38 6.89 13.53 13.68
N ALA A 39 7.62 14.60 14.00
CA ALA A 39 7.21 15.99 13.81
C ALA A 39 6.84 16.34 12.36
N ALA A 40 7.44 15.66 11.36
CA ALA A 40 7.11 15.90 9.96
C ALA A 40 5.66 15.53 9.60
N LEU A 41 5.03 14.63 10.37
CA LEU A 41 3.62 14.25 10.23
C LEU A 41 2.73 14.82 11.35
N ALA A 42 3.24 15.72 12.19
CA ALA A 42 2.42 16.37 13.21
C ALA A 42 1.23 17.07 12.55
N GLY A 43 0.00 16.82 13.02
CA GLY A 43 -1.23 17.38 12.46
C GLY A 43 -1.60 16.88 11.05
N TRP A 44 -0.96 15.82 10.56
CA TRP A 44 -1.37 15.15 9.32
C TRP A 44 -2.37 14.03 9.61
N ARG A 45 -3.40 13.93 8.79
CA ARG A 45 -4.28 12.75 8.75
C ARG A 45 -3.74 11.74 7.74
N VAL A 46 -3.24 10.62 8.23
CA VAL A 46 -2.78 9.52 7.38
C VAL A 46 -3.73 8.34 7.47
N GLU A 47 -4.15 7.83 6.32
CA GLU A 47 -5.02 6.66 6.20
C GLU A 47 -4.29 5.59 5.39
N ILE A 48 -4.15 4.38 5.95
CA ILE A 48 -3.67 3.21 5.22
C ILE A 48 -4.87 2.30 5.01
N VAL A 49 -5.22 2.05 3.75
CA VAL A 49 -6.22 1.04 3.38
C VAL A 49 -5.47 -0.20 2.97
N ALA A 50 -5.71 -1.33 3.61
CA ALA A 50 -5.15 -2.63 3.23
C ALA A 50 -6.28 -3.52 2.72
N THR A 51 -6.10 -4.07 1.51
CA THR A 51 -7.12 -4.93 0.91
C THR A 51 -6.56 -6.27 0.51
N ASP A 52 -7.38 -7.31 0.61
CA ASP A 52 -7.03 -8.65 0.16
C ASP A 52 -8.28 -9.42 -0.29
N LEU A 53 -8.09 -10.42 -1.13
CA LEU A 53 -9.17 -11.32 -1.54
C LEU A 53 -9.58 -12.24 -0.39
N SER A 54 -8.59 -12.71 0.39
CA SER A 54 -8.81 -13.67 1.47
C SER A 54 -9.25 -12.95 2.76
N GLN A 55 -10.44 -13.28 3.26
CA GLN A 55 -10.90 -12.77 4.55
C GLN A 55 -10.01 -13.29 5.69
N GLU A 56 -9.51 -14.52 5.59
CA GLU A 56 -8.68 -15.14 6.61
C GLU A 56 -7.39 -14.35 6.85
N VAL A 57 -6.67 -13.96 5.79
CA VAL A 57 -5.43 -13.18 5.95
C VAL A 57 -5.71 -11.76 6.46
N LEU A 58 -6.87 -11.19 6.11
CA LEU A 58 -7.31 -9.90 6.66
C LEU A 58 -7.60 -9.99 8.15
N GLU A 59 -8.25 -11.05 8.63
CA GLU A 59 -8.46 -11.25 10.07
C GLU A 59 -7.13 -11.46 10.81
N LYS A 60 -6.19 -12.23 10.25
CA LYS A 60 -4.83 -12.33 10.80
C LYS A 60 -4.13 -10.97 10.85
N SER A 61 -4.26 -10.17 9.78
CA SER A 61 -3.72 -8.81 9.73
C SER A 61 -4.34 -7.89 10.79
N LYS A 62 -5.66 -7.90 10.96
CA LYS A 62 -6.38 -7.12 11.99
C LYS A 62 -5.97 -7.51 13.41
N ALA A 63 -5.80 -8.81 13.67
CA ALA A 63 -5.30 -9.30 14.95
C ALA A 63 -3.88 -8.77 15.21
N GLY A 64 -3.06 -8.68 14.15
CA GLY A 64 -1.69 -8.16 14.20
C GLY A 64 -0.78 -9.02 15.07
N ILE A 65 -1.04 -10.34 15.10
CA ILE A 65 -0.30 -11.32 15.89
C ILE A 65 0.63 -12.09 14.96
N TYR A 66 1.90 -12.15 15.35
CA TYR A 66 2.98 -12.76 14.58
C TYR A 66 3.83 -13.65 15.47
N SER A 67 4.36 -14.72 14.90
CA SER A 67 5.32 -15.60 15.55
C SER A 67 6.69 -14.92 15.73
N GLN A 68 7.52 -15.46 16.61
CA GLN A 68 8.93 -15.08 16.76
C GLN A 68 9.67 -15.05 15.42
N PHE A 69 9.46 -16.08 14.58
CA PHE A 69 10.12 -16.19 13.28
C PHE A 69 9.70 -15.08 12.31
N GLU A 70 8.40 -14.75 12.25
CA GLU A 70 7.88 -13.69 11.39
C GLU A 70 8.46 -12.33 11.78
N VAL A 71 8.52 -12.01 13.07
CA VAL A 71 9.04 -10.71 13.53
C VAL A 71 10.55 -10.59 13.47
N GLN A 72 11.30 -11.69 13.44
CA GLN A 72 12.77 -11.63 13.31
C GLN A 72 13.24 -11.46 11.86
N ARG A 73 12.35 -11.66 10.88
CA ARG A 73 12.71 -11.60 9.46
C ARG A 73 12.52 -10.20 8.90
N GLY A 74 13.56 -9.38 8.99
CA GLY A 74 13.64 -8.08 8.31
C GLY A 74 13.11 -6.88 9.11
N LEU A 75 12.58 -7.10 10.32
CA LEU A 75 12.21 -6.03 11.24
C LEU A 75 13.39 -5.73 12.19
N PRO A 76 13.91 -4.49 12.22
CA PRO A 76 14.93 -4.09 13.18
C PRO A 76 14.44 -4.26 14.63
N ILE A 77 15.32 -4.78 15.51
CA ILE A 77 14.98 -5.04 16.92
C ILE A 77 14.44 -3.82 17.67
N GLN A 78 14.96 -2.62 17.33
CA GLN A 78 14.50 -1.37 17.91
C GLN A 78 13.02 -1.09 17.60
N LEU A 79 12.58 -1.38 16.37
CA LEU A 79 11.18 -1.22 15.98
C LEU A 79 10.31 -2.32 16.59
N LEU A 80 10.82 -3.56 16.70
CA LEU A 80 10.11 -4.64 17.37
C LEU A 80 9.78 -4.28 18.82
N VAL A 81 10.78 -3.87 19.60
CA VAL A 81 10.61 -3.48 21.02
C VAL A 81 9.70 -2.27 21.17
N LYS A 82 9.76 -1.32 20.22
CA LYS A 82 8.96 -0.09 20.26
C LYS A 82 7.48 -0.32 19.90
N TYR A 83 7.22 -1.18 18.91
CA TYR A 83 5.91 -1.25 18.27
C TYR A 83 5.15 -2.56 18.48
N PHE A 84 5.76 -3.55 19.13
CA PHE A 84 5.11 -4.80 19.46
C PHE A 84 5.18 -5.07 20.96
N LYS A 85 4.19 -5.83 21.43
CA LYS A 85 4.19 -6.41 22.76
C LYS A 85 4.27 -7.93 22.65
N GLN A 86 5.22 -8.52 23.36
CA GLN A 86 5.30 -9.97 23.46
C GLN A 86 4.19 -10.51 24.38
N SER A 87 3.54 -11.58 23.96
CA SER A 87 2.52 -12.31 24.71
C SER A 87 2.73 -13.81 24.51
N GLY A 88 3.43 -14.44 25.47
CA GLY A 88 3.90 -15.82 25.31
C GLY A 88 4.87 -15.96 24.15
N GLU A 89 4.57 -16.87 23.23
CA GLU A 89 5.39 -17.14 22.03
C GLU A 89 5.11 -16.19 20.85
N PHE A 90 4.12 -15.30 21.00
CA PHE A 90 3.67 -14.40 19.94
C PHE A 90 4.01 -12.95 20.24
N TRP A 91 4.03 -12.16 19.18
CA TRP A 91 4.20 -10.71 19.20
C TRP A 91 2.98 -10.06 18.59
N GLN A 92 2.42 -9.10 19.30
CA GLN A 92 1.28 -8.34 18.82
C GLN A 92 1.65 -6.91 18.52
N VAL A 93 1.29 -6.43 17.33
CA VAL A 93 1.43 -5.03 16.92
C VAL A 93 0.62 -4.13 17.86
N SER A 94 1.23 -3.02 18.27
CA SER A 94 0.62 -2.02 19.14
C SER A 94 -0.77 -1.57 18.62
N PRO A 95 -1.76 -1.34 19.50
CA PRO A 95 -3.09 -0.88 19.09
C PRO A 95 -3.05 0.40 18.24
N GLU A 96 -2.08 1.28 18.51
CA GLU A 96 -1.89 2.55 17.81
C GLU A 96 -1.56 2.38 16.33
N LEU A 97 -0.69 1.42 15.98
CA LEU A 97 -0.40 1.09 14.58
C LEU A 97 -1.57 0.35 13.93
N ARG A 98 -2.24 -0.53 14.67
CA ARG A 98 -3.45 -1.22 14.20
C ARG A 98 -4.55 -0.23 13.83
N ALA A 99 -4.74 0.83 14.60
CA ALA A 99 -5.70 1.89 14.32
C ALA A 99 -5.37 2.73 13.06
N MET A 100 -4.14 2.68 12.55
CA MET A 100 -3.77 3.38 11.30
C MET A 100 -4.20 2.63 10.04
N VAL A 101 -4.52 1.34 10.15
CA VAL A 101 -4.80 0.46 9.01
C VAL A 101 -6.29 0.11 8.96
N GLN A 102 -6.93 0.39 7.83
CA GLN A 102 -8.29 -0.01 7.54
C GLN A 102 -8.28 -1.20 6.58
N HIS A 103 -8.80 -2.33 7.04
CA HIS A 103 -8.88 -3.55 6.24
C HIS A 103 -10.19 -3.63 5.46
N ARG A 104 -10.14 -3.99 4.18
CA ARG A 104 -11.32 -4.28 3.36
C ARG A 104 -11.10 -5.51 2.50
N GLN A 105 -12.09 -6.38 2.38
CA GLN A 105 -12.04 -7.47 1.41
C GLN A 105 -12.25 -6.92 0.00
N LEU A 106 -11.40 -7.33 -0.95
CA LEU A 106 -11.43 -6.83 -2.30
C LEU A 106 -10.79 -7.78 -3.30
N ASN A 107 -11.47 -7.99 -4.43
CA ASN A 107 -10.89 -8.65 -5.59
C ASN A 107 -10.41 -7.61 -6.61
N LEU A 108 -9.11 -7.62 -6.96
CA LEU A 108 -8.53 -6.70 -7.95
C LEU A 108 -9.10 -6.88 -9.37
N LEU A 109 -9.76 -8.00 -9.63
CA LEU A 109 -10.46 -8.24 -10.88
C LEU A 109 -11.79 -7.49 -10.99
N HIS A 110 -12.37 -7.07 -9.86
CA HIS A 110 -13.65 -6.37 -9.82
C HIS A 110 -13.47 -4.85 -9.82
N ASP A 111 -14.59 -4.13 -9.90
CA ASP A 111 -14.57 -2.68 -9.69
C ASP A 111 -14.24 -2.35 -8.23
N PHE A 112 -13.33 -1.39 -8.06
CA PHE A 112 -12.89 -0.90 -6.76
C PHE A 112 -12.96 0.62 -6.65
N SER A 113 -13.70 1.28 -7.56
CA SER A 113 -13.93 2.73 -7.58
C SER A 113 -14.39 3.32 -6.24
N GLN A 114 -15.12 2.53 -5.43
CA GLN A 114 -15.62 2.92 -4.11
C GLN A 114 -14.53 3.15 -3.05
N LEU A 115 -13.28 2.74 -3.29
CA LEU A 115 -12.17 3.03 -2.38
C LEU A 115 -11.77 4.53 -2.38
N GLY A 116 -12.15 5.26 -3.42
CA GLY A 116 -11.77 6.66 -3.64
C GLY A 116 -10.34 6.83 -4.11
N THR A 117 -9.83 8.06 -4.03
CA THR A 117 -8.51 8.43 -4.56
C THR A 117 -7.39 8.27 -3.53
N PHE A 118 -6.21 7.87 -3.98
CA PHE A 118 -5.01 7.62 -3.18
C PHE A 118 -3.79 8.42 -3.66
N ASP A 119 -2.96 8.80 -2.70
CA ASP A 119 -1.68 9.47 -2.94
C ASP A 119 -0.58 8.47 -3.31
N VAL A 120 -0.63 7.27 -2.71
CA VAL A 120 0.30 6.18 -2.98
C VAL A 120 -0.46 4.86 -3.01
N ILE A 121 -0.19 4.03 -4.01
CA ILE A 121 -0.69 2.66 -4.10
C ILE A 121 0.51 1.71 -4.12
N PHE A 122 0.52 0.76 -3.19
CA PHE A 122 1.38 -0.41 -3.20
C PHE A 122 0.60 -1.56 -3.81
N CYS A 123 1.12 -2.16 -4.88
CA CYS A 123 0.55 -3.32 -5.54
C CYS A 123 1.71 -4.28 -5.84
N ARG A 124 2.19 -4.96 -4.80
CA ARG A 124 3.46 -5.70 -4.83
C ARG A 124 3.19 -7.20 -4.73
N ASN A 125 3.91 -7.96 -5.54
CA ASN A 125 3.93 -9.43 -5.52
C ASN A 125 2.58 -10.10 -5.77
N VAL A 126 1.64 -9.42 -6.42
CA VAL A 126 0.30 -9.94 -6.73
C VAL A 126 0.02 -9.99 -8.23
N LEU A 127 0.60 -9.08 -9.01
CA LEU A 127 0.37 -9.04 -10.45
C LEU A 127 1.01 -10.24 -11.15
N ILE A 128 2.01 -10.86 -10.56
CA ILE A 128 2.65 -12.09 -11.07
C ILE A 128 1.68 -13.26 -11.28
N TYR A 129 0.51 -13.25 -10.64
CA TYR A 129 -0.52 -14.29 -10.79
C TYR A 129 -1.49 -14.06 -11.96
N PHE A 130 -1.40 -12.92 -12.66
CA PHE A 130 -2.32 -12.55 -13.73
C PHE A 130 -1.65 -12.60 -15.11
N ASP A 131 -2.45 -12.87 -16.14
CA ASP A 131 -2.05 -12.71 -17.53
C ASP A 131 -1.85 -11.22 -17.91
N GLN A 132 -1.34 -10.99 -19.12
CA GLN A 132 -1.01 -9.66 -19.61
C GLN A 132 -2.25 -8.74 -19.71
N ASP A 133 -3.35 -9.22 -20.27
CA ASP A 133 -4.57 -8.41 -20.45
C ASP A 133 -5.18 -8.00 -19.10
N THR A 134 -5.19 -8.93 -18.14
CA THR A 134 -5.64 -8.68 -16.78
C THR A 134 -4.76 -7.64 -16.08
N LYS A 135 -3.43 -7.73 -16.22
CA LYS A 135 -2.51 -6.71 -15.68
C LYS A 135 -2.81 -5.32 -16.23
N ILE A 136 -3.00 -5.21 -17.55
CA ILE A 136 -3.30 -3.93 -18.22
C ILE A 136 -4.59 -3.33 -17.67
N ASN A 137 -5.63 -4.15 -17.54
CA ASN A 137 -6.91 -3.73 -16.97
C ASN A 137 -6.79 -3.27 -15.52
N ILE A 138 -6.03 -3.99 -14.69
CA ILE A 138 -5.75 -3.59 -13.31
C ILE A 138 -5.02 -2.25 -13.29
N PHE A 139 -3.95 -2.06 -14.07
CA PHE A 139 -3.22 -0.79 -14.12
C PHE A 139 -4.13 0.39 -14.51
N ASN A 140 -4.98 0.21 -15.52
CA ASN A 140 -5.91 1.25 -15.94
C ASN A 140 -6.90 1.63 -14.82
N ARG A 141 -7.38 0.67 -14.04
CA ARG A 141 -8.23 0.95 -12.87
C ARG A 141 -7.45 1.61 -11.73
N LEU A 142 -6.24 1.12 -11.41
CA LEU A 142 -5.38 1.72 -10.38
C LEU A 142 -5.10 3.20 -10.65
N ALA A 143 -4.81 3.55 -11.92
CA ALA A 143 -4.54 4.92 -12.32
C ALA A 143 -5.74 5.86 -12.13
N ARG A 144 -6.97 5.37 -12.28
CA ARG A 144 -8.19 6.16 -12.04
C ARG A 144 -8.39 6.52 -10.57
N LEU A 145 -7.85 5.71 -9.66
CA LEU A 145 -7.90 5.91 -8.21
C LEU A 145 -6.64 6.60 -7.67
N MET A 146 -5.73 7.04 -8.53
CA MET A 146 -4.50 7.70 -8.09
C MET A 146 -4.58 9.20 -8.36
N GLU A 147 -4.06 9.99 -7.41
CA GLU A 147 -3.78 11.40 -7.65
C GLU A 147 -2.81 11.55 -8.83
N ALA A 148 -2.95 12.60 -9.63
CA ALA A 148 -2.15 12.78 -10.84
C ALA A 148 -0.63 12.86 -10.57
N ASP A 149 -0.26 13.34 -9.38
CA ASP A 149 1.11 13.43 -8.86
C ASP A 149 1.44 12.34 -7.82
N GLY A 150 0.60 11.31 -7.75
CA GLY A 150 0.76 10.15 -6.86
C GLY A 150 1.82 9.16 -7.33
N PHE A 151 1.98 8.08 -6.56
CA PHE A 151 2.95 7.03 -6.87
C PHE A 151 2.37 5.63 -6.80
N LEU A 152 2.79 4.79 -7.74
CA LEU A 152 2.58 3.34 -7.73
C LEU A 152 3.88 2.66 -7.33
N VAL A 153 3.80 1.71 -6.40
CA VAL A 153 4.92 0.86 -5.97
C VAL A 153 4.64 -0.58 -6.36
N LEU A 154 5.53 -1.18 -7.16
CA LEU A 154 5.45 -2.58 -7.57
C LEU A 154 6.56 -3.43 -6.94
N GLY A 155 6.36 -4.74 -6.93
CA GLY A 155 7.34 -5.71 -6.47
C GLY A 155 8.52 -5.82 -7.43
N ALA A 156 9.62 -6.43 -6.97
CA ALA A 156 10.88 -6.46 -7.71
C ALA A 156 10.83 -7.21 -9.06
N ALA A 157 9.86 -8.12 -9.21
CA ALA A 157 9.63 -8.93 -10.40
C ALA A 157 8.47 -8.39 -11.28
N GLU A 158 7.89 -7.24 -10.93
CA GLU A 158 6.75 -6.64 -11.62
C GLU A 158 7.19 -5.36 -12.34
N THR A 159 6.57 -5.07 -13.48
CA THR A 159 6.87 -3.88 -14.29
C THR A 159 5.64 -3.42 -15.06
N VAL A 160 5.61 -2.15 -15.43
CA VAL A 160 4.61 -1.58 -16.36
C VAL A 160 5.12 -1.56 -17.81
N VAL A 161 6.45 -1.68 -17.99
CA VAL A 161 7.12 -1.57 -19.30
C VAL A 161 6.67 -2.72 -20.21
N GLY A 162 6.23 -2.38 -21.42
CA GLY A 162 5.70 -3.34 -22.39
C GLY A 162 4.25 -3.78 -22.10
N LEU A 163 3.62 -3.25 -21.05
CA LEU A 163 2.22 -3.54 -20.72
C LEU A 163 1.33 -2.30 -20.89
N THR A 164 1.75 -1.14 -20.39
CA THR A 164 0.90 0.05 -20.38
C THR A 164 1.70 1.35 -20.37
N ASP A 165 1.15 2.38 -21.02
CA ASP A 165 1.67 3.75 -20.97
C ASP A 165 1.02 4.59 -19.87
N THR A 166 0.07 4.03 -19.10
CA THR A 166 -0.67 4.73 -18.04
C THR A 166 0.24 5.12 -16.87
N PHE A 167 1.35 4.39 -16.68
CA PHE A 167 2.38 4.66 -15.68
C PHE A 167 3.76 4.75 -16.31
N LYS A 168 4.60 5.64 -15.78
CA LYS A 168 6.01 5.79 -16.17
C LYS A 168 6.93 5.42 -15.01
N PRO A 169 7.99 4.62 -15.24
CA PRO A 169 8.99 4.33 -14.22
C PRO A 169 9.74 5.60 -13.81
N LEU A 170 10.15 5.67 -12.54
CA LEU A 170 11.10 6.67 -12.08
C LEU A 170 12.52 6.12 -12.24
N PRO A 171 13.36 6.70 -13.12
CA PRO A 171 14.70 6.15 -13.42
C PRO A 171 15.56 5.97 -12.17
N GLU A 172 15.48 6.93 -11.23
CA GLU A 172 16.29 6.97 -10.00
C GLU A 172 15.79 6.00 -8.91
N ARG A 173 14.60 5.40 -9.06
CA ARG A 173 13.95 4.61 -8.00
C ARG A 173 13.25 3.39 -8.58
N ARG A 174 13.97 2.26 -8.59
CA ARG A 174 13.45 0.97 -9.03
C ARG A 174 12.15 0.61 -8.29
N GLY A 175 11.16 0.13 -9.03
CA GLY A 175 9.87 -0.30 -8.50
C GLY A 175 8.90 0.85 -8.20
N LEU A 176 9.29 2.10 -8.43
CA LEU A 176 8.45 3.28 -8.24
C LEU A 176 8.03 3.86 -9.60
N TYR A 177 6.74 4.17 -9.72
CA TYR A 177 6.13 4.67 -10.95
C TYR A 177 5.22 5.87 -10.65
N ARG A 178 4.99 6.72 -11.65
CA ARG A 178 4.05 7.85 -11.60
C ARG A 178 3.00 7.71 -12.71
N PRO A 179 1.77 8.20 -12.49
CA PRO A 179 0.79 8.33 -13.57
C PRO A 179 1.36 9.17 -14.72
N SER A 180 1.10 8.76 -15.96
CA SER A 180 1.61 9.44 -17.15
C SER A 180 0.83 10.70 -17.54
N GLY A 181 -0.31 10.97 -16.90
CA GLY A 181 -1.27 12.02 -17.28
C GLY A 181 -2.16 11.69 -18.48
N VAL A 182 -1.86 10.60 -19.21
CA VAL A 182 -2.72 10.06 -20.27
C VAL A 182 -3.89 9.35 -19.59
N ARG A 183 -5.06 9.98 -19.55
CA ARG A 183 -6.29 9.30 -19.12
C ARG A 183 -6.60 8.21 -20.14
N ALA A 184 -6.60 6.96 -19.69
CA ALA A 184 -7.10 5.86 -20.51
C ALA A 184 -8.52 6.20 -21.01
N PRO A 185 -8.84 5.97 -22.30
CA PRO A 185 -10.18 6.21 -22.80
C PRO A 185 -11.20 5.45 -21.94
N LEU A 186 -12.35 6.07 -21.71
CA LEU A 186 -13.48 5.41 -21.04
C LEU A 186 -13.79 4.15 -21.84
N ALA A 187 -13.70 2.99 -21.17
CA ALA A 187 -14.27 1.77 -21.72
C ALA A 187 -15.78 2.03 -21.82
N MET A 188 -16.30 2.04 -23.05
CA MET A 188 -17.73 2.12 -23.31
C MET A 188 -18.40 0.87 -22.71
N PRO A 189 -19.62 1.02 -22.15
CA PRO A 189 -20.35 -0.07 -21.48
C PRO A 189 -20.66 -1.24 -22.42
#